data_AF-A0A2S7YNV9-F1
#
_entry.id   AF-A0A2S7YNV9-F1
#
_cell.length_a   1.000
_cell.length_b   1.000
_cell.length_c   1.000
_cell.angle_alpha   90.00
_cell.angle_beta   90.00
_cell.angle_gamma   90.00
#
_symmetry.space_group_name_H-M   'P 1'
#
loop_
_entity.id
_entity.type
_entity.pdbx_description
1 polymer ?
#
loop_
_entity_poly.entity_id
_entity_poly.type
_entity_poly.pdbx_seq_one_letter_code
_entity_poly.pdbx_strand_id
1 'polypeptide(L)'
;MYTVWCNGEYELYDMKRDPYQTFNLYAKQPQCSSYNIAQLVKRLDTLVLTLKNCQGDSCRHPWKAMFLSGEVTSLQHALATSYDEFFSSQPWVSFDECTQGYIPELEGPARPYLYQGSFARDAELRDEHWI
;
A
#
# COMPACT_ATOMS: atom_id res chain seq x y z
N MET A 1 -14.13 0.72 0.90
CA MET A 1 -13.45 -0.23 1.80
C MET A 1 -12.53 -1.10 0.95
N TYR A 2 -11.38 -1.50 1.48
CA TYR A 2 -10.50 -2.47 0.85
C TYR A 2 -10.09 -3.50 1.89
N THR A 3 -10.17 -4.78 1.52
CA THR A 3 -9.87 -5.91 2.40
C THR A 3 -9.09 -6.95 1.62
N VAL A 4 -8.11 -7.56 2.28
CA VAL A 4 -7.34 -8.71 1.77
C VAL A 4 -7.50 -9.84 2.77
N TRP A 5 -7.87 -11.01 2.27
CA TRP A 5 -8.10 -12.20 3.06
C TRP A 5 -6.89 -13.15 2.97
N CYS A 6 -6.65 -13.92 4.04
CA CYS A 6 -5.57 -14.90 4.11
C CYS A 6 -5.63 -15.97 2.99
N ASN A 7 -6.82 -16.24 2.45
CA ASN A 7 -7.05 -17.19 1.37
C ASN A 7 -6.74 -16.61 -0.02
N GLY A 8 -6.22 -15.39 -0.10
CA GLY A 8 -5.86 -14.70 -1.34
C GLY A 8 -7.02 -13.93 -1.99
N GLU A 9 -8.18 -13.83 -1.34
CA GLU A 9 -9.30 -13.03 -1.84
C GLU A 9 -9.10 -11.54 -1.54
N TYR A 10 -9.51 -10.71 -2.50
CA TYR A 10 -9.45 -9.26 -2.41
C TYR A 10 -10.84 -8.67 -2.60
N GLU A 11 -11.15 -7.66 -1.80
CA GLU A 11 -12.41 -6.96 -1.88
C GLU A 11 -12.20 -5.46 -1.92
N LEU A 12 -12.87 -4.81 -2.87
CA LEU A 12 -12.86 -3.36 -3.03
C LEU A 12 -14.29 -2.86 -3.23
N TYR A 13 -14.74 -1.95 -2.36
CA TYR A 13 -16.08 -1.40 -2.39
C TYR A 13 -16.06 0.14 -2.38
N ASP A 14 -16.86 0.76 -3.23
CA ASP A 14 -17.15 2.19 -3.19
C ASP A 14 -18.22 2.46 -2.12
N MET A 15 -17.79 2.84 -0.91
CA MET A 15 -18.72 3.05 0.21
C MET A 15 -19.74 4.17 -0.01
N LYS A 16 -19.53 5.07 -0.99
CA LYS A 16 -20.49 6.14 -1.29
C LYS A 16 -21.62 5.64 -2.17
N ARG A 17 -21.33 4.71 -3.08
CA ARG A 17 -22.30 4.15 -4.03
C ARG A 17 -22.86 2.79 -3.61
N ASP A 18 -22.08 2.04 -2.85
CA ASP A 18 -22.39 0.71 -2.34
C ASP A 18 -22.09 0.65 -0.82
N PRO A 19 -22.89 1.35 0.00
CA PRO A 19 -22.70 1.38 1.45
C PRO A 19 -22.89 0.01 2.12
N TYR A 20 -23.58 -0.92 1.45
CA TYR A 20 -23.83 -2.28 1.92
C TYR A 20 -22.83 -3.32 1.38
N GLN A 21 -21.81 -2.89 0.62
CA GLN A 21 -20.69 -3.75 0.18
C GLN A 21 -21.15 -4.99 -0.60
N THR A 22 -22.11 -4.80 -1.49
CA THR A 22 -22.72 -5.87 -2.28
C THR A 22 -22.04 -6.09 -3.63
N PHE A 23 -21.29 -5.10 -4.13
CA PHE A 23 -20.64 -5.15 -5.44
C PHE A 23 -19.13 -4.96 -5.32
N ASN A 24 -18.41 -6.08 -5.25
CA ASN A 24 -16.94 -6.08 -5.23
C ASN A 24 -16.39 -5.58 -6.59
N LEU A 25 -15.66 -4.47 -6.57
CA LEU A 25 -15.04 -3.81 -7.73
C LEU A 25 -13.70 -4.43 -8.13
N TYR A 26 -13.03 -5.16 -7.23
CA TYR A 26 -11.69 -5.70 -7.46
C TYR A 26 -11.69 -6.59 -8.70
N ALA A 27 -10.79 -6.29 -9.65
CA ALA A 27 -10.64 -6.99 -10.93
C ALA A 27 -11.90 -7.08 -11.83
N LYS A 28 -13.02 -6.44 -11.47
CA LYS A 28 -14.27 -6.45 -12.27
C LYS A 28 -14.48 -5.18 -13.08
N GLN A 29 -13.93 -4.06 -12.62
CA GLN A 29 -13.99 -2.79 -13.32
C GLN A 29 -12.58 -2.20 -13.48
N PRO A 30 -12.29 -1.49 -14.59
CA PRO A 30 -11.01 -0.83 -14.77
C PRO A 30 -10.91 0.49 -13.96
N GLN A 31 -12.06 1.07 -13.61
CA GLN A 31 -12.18 2.41 -13.04
C GLN A 31 -13.22 2.41 -11.91
N CYS A 32 -12.96 3.20 -10.87
CA CYS A 32 -13.92 3.52 -9.82
C CYS A 32 -13.98 5.03 -9.67
N SER A 33 -15.07 5.64 -10.12
CA SER A 33 -15.17 7.10 -10.27
C SER A 33 -14.06 7.64 -11.19
N SER A 34 -13.16 8.50 -10.69
CA SER A 34 -12.05 9.06 -11.47
C SER A 34 -10.74 8.29 -11.31
N TYR A 35 -10.72 7.18 -10.58
CA TYR A 35 -9.50 6.45 -10.25
C TYR A 35 -9.42 5.11 -10.97
N ASN A 36 -8.25 4.82 -11.52
CA ASN A 36 -7.94 3.50 -12.05
C ASN A 36 -7.87 2.49 -10.90
N ILE A 37 -8.61 1.38 -11.01
CA ILE A 37 -8.72 0.40 -9.92
C ILE A 37 -7.38 -0.29 -9.66
N ALA A 38 -6.61 -0.64 -10.69
CA ALA A 38 -5.31 -1.28 -10.50
C ALA A 38 -4.33 -0.36 -9.76
N GLN A 39 -4.31 0.92 -10.14
CA GLN A 39 -3.51 1.95 -9.47
C GLN A 39 -3.91 2.10 -8.00
N LEU A 40 -5.22 2.22 -7.74
CA LEU A 40 -5.79 2.39 -6.41
C LEU A 40 -5.48 1.18 -5.50
N VAL A 41 -5.66 -0.03 -6.02
CA VAL A 41 -5.37 -1.29 -5.32
C VAL A 41 -3.93 -1.31 -4.86
N LYS A 42 -2.94 -1.02 -5.71
CA LYS A 42 -1.52 -1.01 -5.31
C LYS A 42 -1.23 -0.11 -4.11
N ARG A 43 -1.86 1.06 -4.04
CA ARG A 43 -1.67 2.02 -2.94
C ARG A 43 -2.38 1.59 -1.66
N LEU A 44 -3.59 1.07 -1.79
CA LEU A 44 -4.34 0.53 -0.65
C LEU A 44 -3.66 -0.71 -0.08
N ASP A 45 -3.12 -1.57 -0.93
CA ASP A 45 -2.38 -2.77 -0.53
C ASP A 45 -1.11 -2.42 0.24
N THR A 46 -0.34 -1.45 -0.27
CA THR A 46 0.84 -0.93 0.45
C THR A 46 0.46 -0.29 1.79
N LEU A 47 -0.67 0.43 1.85
CA LEU A 47 -1.17 0.99 3.10
C LEU A 47 -1.54 -0.12 4.10
N VAL A 48 -2.20 -1.19 3.65
CA VAL A 48 -2.52 -2.36 4.49
C VAL A 48 -1.23 -3.00 5.01
N LEU A 49 -0.23 -3.20 4.14
CA LEU A 49 1.07 -3.75 4.53
C LEU A 49 1.79 -2.90 5.59
N THR A 50 1.65 -1.57 5.50
CA THR A 50 2.19 -0.63 6.49
C THR A 50 1.51 -0.75 7.84
N LEU A 51 0.18 -0.97 7.82
CA LEU A 51 -0.64 -1.09 9.01
C LEU A 51 -0.57 -2.48 9.65
N LYS A 52 -0.20 -3.51 8.88
CA LYS A 52 -0.23 -4.93 9.28
C LYS A 52 0.47 -5.20 10.61
N ASN A 53 1.63 -4.59 10.83
CA ASN A 53 2.45 -4.73 12.05
C ASN A 53 2.87 -3.36 12.64
N CYS A 54 2.07 -2.32 12.40
CA CYS A 54 2.40 -0.98 12.88
C CYS A 54 2.38 -0.92 14.41
N GLN A 55 3.13 0.03 14.98
CA GLN A 55 3.10 0.34 16.41
C GLN A 55 3.12 1.85 16.66
N GLY A 56 2.35 2.31 17.64
CA GLY A 56 2.33 3.70 18.09
C GLY A 56 2.05 4.69 16.96
N ASP A 57 2.99 5.62 16.74
CA ASP A 57 2.84 6.72 15.78
C ASP A 57 2.74 6.27 14.33
N SER A 58 3.37 5.15 13.98
CA SER A 58 3.30 4.58 12.63
C SER A 58 1.88 4.13 12.26
N CYS A 59 1.08 3.66 13.23
CA CYS A 59 -0.33 3.33 13.01
C CYS A 59 -1.19 4.57 12.81
N ARG A 60 -0.85 5.67 13.48
CA ARG A 60 -1.61 6.93 13.42
C ARG A 60 -1.28 7.73 12.16
N HIS A 61 -0.05 7.59 11.66
CA HIS A 61 0.46 8.33 10.51
C HIS A 61 1.14 7.38 9.50
N PRO A 62 0.41 6.43 8.90
CA PRO A 62 0.99 5.39 8.06
C PRO A 62 1.68 5.96 6.81
N TRP A 63 1.14 7.04 6.23
CA TRP A 63 1.79 7.71 5.10
C TRP A 63 3.15 8.29 5.47
N LYS A 64 3.28 8.92 6.64
CA LYS A 64 4.57 9.41 7.15
C LYS A 64 5.54 8.27 7.44
N ALA A 65 5.04 7.10 7.84
CA ALA A 65 5.89 5.93 8.09
C ALA A 65 6.53 5.38 6.80
N MET A 66 5.87 5.52 5.64
CA MET A 66 6.43 5.15 4.33
C MET A 66 7.18 6.30 3.63
N PHE A 67 6.69 7.53 3.76
CA PHE A 67 7.21 8.74 3.13
C PHE A 67 7.81 9.63 4.21
N LEU A 68 9.06 9.35 4.59
CA LEU A 68 9.71 9.99 5.74
C LEU A 68 9.86 11.52 5.59
N SER A 69 10.01 12.00 4.35
CA SER A 69 10.08 13.42 3.99
C SER A 69 8.72 14.12 3.98
N GLY A 70 7.61 13.37 4.06
CA GLY A 70 6.27 13.91 4.28
C GLY A 70 5.54 14.44 3.04
N GLU A 71 6.02 14.14 1.83
CA GLU A 71 5.41 14.57 0.56
C GLU A 71 4.01 13.95 0.36
N VAL A 72 3.82 12.73 0.87
CA VAL A 72 2.55 12.02 0.82
C VAL A 72 1.96 11.94 2.22
N THR A 73 0.76 12.50 2.37
CA THR A 73 0.04 12.56 3.66
C THR A 73 -1.35 11.93 3.59
N SER A 74 -1.79 11.52 2.40
CA SER A 74 -3.12 10.99 2.14
C SER A 74 -3.12 10.03 0.95
N LEU A 75 -4.19 9.24 0.82
CA LEU A 75 -4.40 8.39 -0.35
C LEU A 75 -4.49 9.22 -1.64
N GLN A 76 -5.11 10.41 -1.58
CA GLN A 76 -5.22 11.31 -2.72
C GLN A 76 -3.85 11.77 -3.23
N HIS A 77 -2.92 12.10 -2.33
CA HIS A 77 -1.53 12.40 -2.72
C HIS A 77 -0.83 11.17 -3.28
N ALA A 78 -1.01 10.01 -2.65
CA ALA A 78 -0.40 8.76 -3.10
C ALA A 78 -0.83 8.36 -4.52
N LEU A 79 -2.03 8.77 -4.95
CA LEU A 79 -2.58 8.55 -6.30
C LEU A 79 -1.90 9.37 -7.41
N ALA A 80 -0.99 10.29 -7.08
CA ALA A 80 -0.17 10.93 -8.11
C ALA A 80 0.65 9.88 -8.89
N THR A 81 0.68 10.03 -10.21
CA THR A 81 1.34 9.08 -11.12
C THR A 81 2.86 9.06 -10.95
N SER A 82 3.45 10.12 -10.39
CA SER A 82 4.88 10.16 -10.03
C SER A 82 5.30 9.07 -9.05
N TYR A 83 4.36 8.48 -8.31
CA TYR A 83 4.63 7.38 -7.38
C TYR A 83 4.27 6.00 -7.95
N ASP A 84 3.82 5.90 -9.21
CA ASP A 84 3.38 4.62 -9.80
C ASP A 84 4.47 3.54 -9.77
N GLU A 85 5.70 3.90 -10.10
CA GLU A 85 6.84 2.97 -10.07
C GLU A 85 7.10 2.45 -8.65
N PHE A 86 7.14 3.35 -7.67
CA PHE A 86 7.32 2.99 -6.26
C PHE A 86 6.22 2.05 -5.75
N PHE A 87 4.96 2.33 -6.02
CA PHE A 87 3.86 1.45 -5.61
C PHE A 87 3.83 0.13 -6.40
N SER A 88 4.36 0.11 -7.62
CA SER A 88 4.47 -1.11 -8.42
C SER A 88 5.55 -2.04 -7.90
N SER A 89 6.62 -1.50 -7.30
CA SER A 89 7.70 -2.29 -6.72
C SER A 89 7.35 -2.89 -5.35
N GLN A 90 6.28 -2.46 -4.70
CA GLN A 90 5.89 -2.97 -3.38
C GLN A 90 5.49 -4.46 -3.45
N PRO A 91 5.84 -5.25 -2.42
CA PRO A 91 5.30 -6.59 -2.29
C PRO A 91 3.79 -6.51 -2.04
N TRP A 92 3.07 -7.49 -2.55
CA TRP A 92 1.65 -7.62 -2.29
C TRP A 92 1.39 -8.12 -0.87
N VAL A 93 0.33 -7.62 -0.23
CA VAL A 93 -0.24 -8.24 0.96
C VAL A 93 -0.68 -9.64 0.57
N SER A 94 -0.02 -10.60 1.19
CA SER A 94 -0.22 -12.04 1.02
C SER A 94 0.08 -12.72 2.34
N PHE A 95 -0.24 -14.00 2.41
CA PHE A 95 -0.07 -14.86 3.58
C PHE A 95 0.50 -16.18 3.06
N ASP A 96 1.48 -16.73 3.78
CA ASP A 96 2.10 -17.99 3.38
C ASP A 96 1.15 -19.16 3.67
N GLU A 97 0.44 -19.10 4.80
CA GLU A 97 -0.62 -20.05 5.13
C GLU A 97 -1.79 -19.36 5.86
N CYS A 98 -3.03 -19.72 5.51
CA CYS A 98 -4.20 -19.30 6.27
C CYS A 98 -4.52 -20.30 7.39
N THR A 99 -3.94 -20.06 8.58
CA THR A 99 -4.19 -20.90 9.76
C THR A 99 -5.38 -20.38 10.60
N GLN A 100 -5.78 -21.14 11.62
CA GLN A 100 -6.91 -20.77 12.50
C GLN A 100 -6.58 -19.67 13.52
N GLY A 101 -5.41 -19.04 13.42
CA GLY A 101 -4.98 -17.98 14.31
C GLY A 101 -3.87 -17.15 13.69
N TYR A 102 -3.46 -16.11 14.42
CA TYR A 102 -2.32 -15.28 14.03
C TYR A 102 -1.01 -15.99 14.38
N ILE A 103 -0.26 -16.39 13.36
CA ILE A 103 1.07 -17.02 13.49
C ILE A 103 2.05 -16.19 12.67
N PRO A 104 2.86 -15.32 13.31
CA PRO A 104 3.68 -14.32 12.61
C PRO A 104 4.52 -14.87 11.45
N GLU A 105 5.03 -16.08 11.59
CA GLU A 105 5.89 -16.73 10.61
C GLU A 105 5.15 -17.14 9.32
N LEU A 106 3.82 -17.20 9.35
CA LEU A 106 2.96 -17.60 8.22
C LEU A 106 2.21 -16.43 7.60
N GLU A 107 2.43 -15.23 8.13
CA GLU A 107 1.76 -14.01 7.66
C GLU A 107 2.36 -13.48 6.36
N GLY A 108 3.47 -14.01 5.83
CA GLY A 108 4.09 -13.50 4.62
C GLY A 108 4.66 -12.08 4.78
N PRO A 109 4.59 -11.21 3.74
CA PRO A 109 5.15 -9.86 3.80
C PRO A 109 4.59 -9.03 4.96
N ALA A 110 5.50 -8.41 5.72
CA ALA A 110 5.19 -7.72 6.98
C ALA A 110 5.32 -6.20 6.93
N ARG A 111 6.06 -5.65 5.96
CA ARG A 111 6.37 -4.20 5.86
C ARG A 111 6.55 -3.76 4.41
N PRO A 112 6.19 -2.51 4.06
CA PRO A 112 6.45 -1.92 2.76
C PRO A 112 7.93 -1.53 2.61
N TYR A 113 8.37 -1.29 1.37
CA TYR A 113 9.57 -0.51 1.12
C TYR A 113 9.31 0.96 1.45
N LEU A 114 10.31 1.62 2.02
CA LEU A 114 10.25 3.06 2.29
C LEU A 114 10.47 3.84 1.01
N TYR A 115 9.73 4.93 0.84
CA TYR A 115 9.94 5.82 -0.28
C TYR A 115 11.24 6.60 -0.06
N GLN A 116 12.20 6.34 -0.92
CA GLN A 116 13.41 7.13 -1.04
C GLN A 116 13.14 8.19 -2.11
N GLY A 117 12.82 9.41 -1.66
CA GLY A 117 12.65 10.55 -2.57
C GLY A 117 13.95 10.88 -3.31
N SER A 118 13.92 11.91 -4.15
CA SER A 118 15.10 12.40 -4.89
C SER A 118 16.31 12.69 -3.99
N PHE A 119 16.09 13.07 -2.72
CA PHE A 119 17.15 13.32 -1.75
C PHE A 119 18.03 12.10 -1.42
N ALA A 120 17.50 10.87 -1.52
CA ALA A 120 18.30 9.66 -1.32
C ALA A 120 19.17 9.36 -2.54
N ARG A 121 18.63 9.55 -3.75
CA ARG A 121 19.42 9.46 -5.00
C ARG A 121 20.53 10.51 -5.04
N ASP A 122 20.30 11.72 -4.55
CA ASP A 122 21.34 12.75 -4.45
C ASP A 122 22.42 12.42 -3.41
N ALA A 123 22.06 11.66 -2.35
CA ALA A 123 23.01 11.15 -1.36
C ALA A 123 23.84 9.98 -1.91
N GLU A 124 23.24 9.02 -2.62
CA GLU A 124 23.95 7.94 -3.32
C GLU A 124 24.85 8.47 -4.45
N LEU A 125 24.38 9.44 -5.25
CA LEU A 125 25.19 10.07 -6.30
C LEU A 125 26.35 10.91 -5.74
N ARG A 126 26.18 11.54 -4.57
CA ARG A 126 27.30 12.17 -3.85
C ARG A 126 28.31 11.15 -3.35
N ASP A 127 27.87 9.94 -3.05
CA ASP A 127 28.74 8.87 -2.58
C ASP A 127 29.54 8.21 -3.72
N GLU A 128 28.96 8.08 -4.91
CA GLU A 128 29.68 7.58 -6.10
C GLU A 128 30.66 8.59 -6.69
N HIS A 129 30.54 9.88 -6.36
CA HIS A 129 31.43 10.94 -6.85
C HIS A 129 32.67 11.19 -5.96
N TRP A 130 32.89 10.37 -4.92
CA TRP A 130 34.12 10.39 -4.13
C TRP A 130 35.03 9.18 -4.32
N ILE A 131 34.75 8.30 -5.29
CA ILE A 131 35.67 7.24 -5.73
C ILE A 131 36.50 7.71 -6.93
#